data_AF-A0A6S6ULP1-F1
#
_entry.id   AF-A0A6S6ULP1-F1
#
_cell.length_a   1.000
_cell.length_b   1.000
_cell.length_c   1.000
_cell.angle_alpha   90.00
_cell.angle_beta   90.00
_cell.angle_gamma   90.00
#
_symmetry.space_group_name_H-M   'P 1'
#
loop_
_entity.id
_entity.type
_entity.pdbx_description
1 polymer ?
#
loop_
_entity_poly.entity_id
_entity_poly.type
_entity_poly.pdbx_seq_one_letter_code
_entity_poly.pdbx_strand_id
1 'polypeptide(L)'
;MPTKNKPLLGTALSSKFRPTMFHFIEENKLVIFPPKKFDAAHFNSPHLAWRWLYLFFAWLIISIVLGYYGALLVPVVPDQGFYREFIMSAGQLVFQTIVIGHLTRGRLIHYLGNMMTVSLIGALFLLPVLFFAWISHWEAPWWYTAYFLLIVGLIILIHKDRVERLNLPWTLTLSWVLYRILLLLAIYSIGPL
;
A
#
# COMPACT_ATOMS: atom_id res chain seq x y z
N MET A 1 13.65 53.62 0.02
CA MET A 1 12.76 53.20 -1.09
C MET A 1 12.69 51.68 -1.11
N PRO A 2 11.56 51.04 -0.78
CA PRO A 2 11.43 49.60 -0.92
C PRO A 2 10.98 49.26 -2.35
N THR A 3 11.76 48.45 -3.05
CA THR A 3 11.45 47.94 -4.39
C THR A 3 10.32 46.92 -4.29
N LYS A 4 9.15 47.26 -4.84
CA LYS A 4 8.04 46.32 -5.07
C LYS A 4 8.48 45.30 -6.12
N ASN A 5 8.83 44.10 -5.69
CA ASN A 5 8.93 42.94 -6.59
C ASN A 5 7.52 42.63 -7.12
N LYS A 6 7.25 43.02 -8.37
CA LYS A 6 6.09 42.57 -9.12
C LYS A 6 6.24 41.06 -9.37
N PRO A 7 5.23 40.23 -9.05
CA PRO A 7 5.24 38.85 -9.52
C PRO A 7 5.16 38.87 -11.05
N LEU A 8 6.12 38.19 -11.70
CA LEU A 8 6.14 37.97 -13.14
C LEU A 8 4.85 37.28 -13.54
N LEU A 9 4.07 37.93 -14.41
CA LEU A 9 2.77 37.50 -14.93
C LEU A 9 2.78 36.08 -15.55
N GLY A 10 3.97 35.53 -15.83
CA GLY A 10 4.18 34.18 -16.34
C GLY A 10 4.04 33.04 -15.33
N THR A 11 4.11 33.28 -14.01
CA THR A 11 3.97 32.20 -13.01
C THR A 11 2.52 31.90 -12.64
N ALA A 12 1.60 32.84 -12.88
CA ALA A 12 0.17 32.64 -12.62
C ALA A 12 -0.48 31.73 -13.68
N LEU A 13 -0.05 31.82 -14.95
CA LEU A 13 -0.65 31.07 -16.06
C LEU A 13 -0.14 29.61 -16.17
N SER A 14 1.06 29.29 -15.67
CA SER A 14 1.54 27.88 -15.63
C SER A 14 1.00 27.07 -14.44
N SER A 15 0.41 27.73 -13.45
CA SER A 15 -0.17 27.08 -12.27
C SER A 15 -1.48 26.33 -12.55
N LYS A 16 -2.13 26.63 -13.68
CA LYS A 16 -3.52 26.22 -13.95
C LYS A 16 -3.65 24.91 -14.74
N PHE A 17 -2.54 24.36 -15.22
CA PHE A 17 -2.52 23.13 -16.03
C PHE A 17 -1.38 22.20 -15.61
N ARG A 18 -1.36 21.83 -14.32
CA ARG A 18 -0.58 20.66 -13.91
C ARG A 18 -1.40 19.41 -14.32
N PRO A 19 -0.86 18.47 -15.11
CA PRO A 19 -1.63 17.30 -15.50
C PRO A 19 -2.06 16.53 -14.25
N THR A 20 -3.30 16.04 -14.22
CA THR A 20 -3.93 15.36 -13.08
C THR A 20 -3.02 14.28 -12.46
N MET A 21 -2.28 13.55 -13.30
CA MET A 21 -1.34 12.51 -12.87
C MET A 21 -0.12 13.05 -12.12
N PHE A 22 0.46 14.18 -12.56
CA PHE A 22 1.57 14.81 -11.85
C PHE A 22 1.12 15.30 -10.47
N HIS A 23 -0.08 15.87 -10.39
CA HIS A 23 -0.64 16.33 -9.13
C HIS A 23 -0.92 15.15 -8.17
N PHE A 24 -1.45 14.04 -8.68
CA PHE A 24 -1.65 12.81 -7.91
C PHE A 24 -0.34 12.27 -7.30
N ILE A 25 0.75 12.26 -8.06
CA ILE A 25 2.06 11.80 -7.56
C ILE A 25 2.62 12.78 -6.52
N GLU A 26 2.54 14.09 -6.78
CA GLU A 26 3.06 15.11 -5.86
C GLU A 26 2.36 15.09 -4.50
N GLU A 27 1.04 14.93 -4.47
CA GLU A 27 0.25 14.86 -3.24
C GLU A 27 0.52 13.59 -2.41
N ASN A 28 0.99 12.51 -3.06
CA ASN A 28 1.29 11.24 -2.42
C ASN A 28 2.80 10.98 -2.23
N LYS A 29 3.68 11.90 -2.68
CA LYS A 29 5.14 11.72 -2.64
C LYS A 29 5.69 11.40 -1.26
N LEU A 30 5.12 11.97 -0.20
CA LEU A 30 5.56 11.75 1.19
C LEU A 30 5.17 10.37 1.73
N VAL A 31 4.22 9.71 1.09
CA VAL A 31 3.88 8.31 1.35
C VAL A 31 4.78 7.39 0.58
N ILE A 32 4.97 7.70 -0.70
CA ILE A 32 5.74 6.88 -1.62
C ILE A 32 7.21 6.88 -1.19
N PHE A 33 7.73 8.07 -0.89
CA PHE A 33 9.09 8.35 -0.44
C PHE A 33 9.08 9.08 0.91
N PRO A 34 8.88 8.37 2.03
CA PRO A 34 8.85 8.98 3.34
C PRO A 34 10.24 9.55 3.69
N PRO A 35 10.30 10.76 4.27
CA PRO A 35 11.55 11.34 4.73
C PRO A 35 12.18 10.50 5.85
N LYS A 36 13.50 10.63 6.06
CA LYS A 36 14.23 9.90 7.12
C LYS A 36 13.74 10.23 8.54
N LYS A 37 13.15 11.41 8.74
CA LYS A 37 12.59 11.85 10.03
C LYS A 37 11.20 12.42 9.80
N PHE A 38 10.27 12.09 10.69
CA PHE A 38 8.94 12.70 10.69
C PHE A 38 9.02 14.17 11.11
N ASP A 39 8.51 15.07 10.28
CA ASP A 39 8.32 16.48 10.59
C ASP A 39 6.88 16.87 10.28
N ALA A 40 6.11 17.19 11.33
CA ALA A 40 4.70 17.55 11.23
C ALA A 40 4.44 18.72 10.26
N ALA A 41 5.39 19.64 10.07
CA ALA A 41 5.25 20.75 9.13
C ALA A 41 5.27 20.30 7.65
N HIS A 42 6.01 19.24 7.34
CA HIS A 42 6.07 18.66 6.00
C HIS A 42 4.83 17.82 5.65
N PHE A 43 4.07 17.38 6.66
CA PHE A 43 2.93 16.47 6.48
C PHE A 43 1.57 17.17 6.33
N ASN A 44 1.55 18.49 6.22
CA ASN A 44 0.33 19.25 5.97
C ASN A 44 -0.07 19.14 4.48
N SER A 45 -0.60 17.97 4.07
CA SER A 45 -1.18 17.80 2.73
C SER A 45 -2.49 18.60 2.66
N PRO A 46 -2.60 19.62 1.81
CA PRO A 46 -3.79 20.47 1.74
C PRO A 46 -5.01 19.74 1.15
N HIS A 47 -4.82 18.59 0.48
CA HIS A 47 -5.88 17.91 -0.27
C HIS A 47 -6.07 16.44 0.14
N LEU A 48 -6.87 16.22 1.17
CA LEU A 48 -7.20 14.89 1.70
C LEU A 48 -7.85 13.95 0.66
N ALA A 49 -8.59 14.50 -0.32
CA ALA A 49 -9.26 13.72 -1.37
C ALA A 49 -8.29 12.90 -2.24
N TRP A 50 -7.14 13.48 -2.63
CA TRP A 50 -6.12 12.78 -3.42
C TRP A 50 -5.50 11.61 -2.68
N ARG A 51 -5.50 11.67 -1.35
CA ARG A 51 -5.01 10.58 -0.53
C ARG A 51 -5.95 9.40 -0.51
N TRP A 52 -7.24 9.65 -0.33
CA TRP A 52 -8.26 8.61 -0.39
C TRP A 52 -8.31 7.96 -1.78
N LEU A 53 -8.15 8.76 -2.84
CA LEU A 53 -8.01 8.24 -4.19
C LEU A 53 -6.79 7.31 -4.33
N TYR A 54 -5.64 7.69 -3.76
CA TYR A 54 -4.45 6.84 -3.75
C TYR A 54 -4.66 5.52 -3.01
N LEU A 55 -5.27 5.57 -1.81
CA LEU A 55 -5.56 4.38 -1.02
C LEU A 55 -6.48 3.42 -1.79
N PHE A 56 -7.53 3.96 -2.43
CA PHE A 56 -8.45 3.19 -3.25
C PHE A 56 -7.74 2.58 -4.48
N PHE A 57 -6.93 3.36 -5.18
CA PHE A 57 -6.17 2.90 -6.34
C PHE A 57 -5.19 1.79 -5.97
N ALA A 58 -4.40 1.98 -4.92
CA ALA A 58 -3.48 0.96 -4.43
C ALA A 58 -4.23 -0.31 -4.01
N TRP A 59 -5.33 -0.16 -3.28
CA TRP A 59 -6.18 -1.29 -2.87
C TRP A 59 -6.67 -2.10 -4.07
N LEU A 60 -7.20 -1.45 -5.10
CA LEU A 60 -7.69 -2.13 -6.29
C LEU A 60 -6.57 -2.93 -6.99
N ILE A 61 -5.41 -2.32 -7.21
CA ILE A 61 -4.28 -3.01 -7.85
C ILE A 61 -3.82 -4.20 -7.02
N ILE A 62 -3.66 -4.03 -5.71
CA ILE A 62 -3.23 -5.10 -4.81
C ILE A 62 -4.21 -6.27 -4.89
N SER A 63 -5.51 -6.01 -4.81
CA SER A 63 -6.53 -7.05 -4.86
C SER A 63 -6.58 -7.78 -6.21
N ILE A 64 -6.38 -7.08 -7.33
CA ILE A 64 -6.26 -7.71 -8.65
C ILE A 64 -5.06 -8.64 -8.69
N VAL A 65 -3.87 -8.12 -8.34
CA VAL A 65 -2.64 -8.89 -8.44
C VAL A 65 -2.65 -10.09 -7.50
N LEU A 66 -3.06 -9.92 -6.25
CA LEU A 66 -3.17 -11.03 -5.29
C LEU A 66 -4.22 -12.04 -5.70
N GLY A 67 -5.34 -11.62 -6.29
CA GLY A 67 -6.36 -12.53 -6.80
C GLY A 67 -5.82 -13.46 -7.89
N TYR A 68 -5.10 -12.91 -8.88
CA TYR A 68 -4.48 -13.73 -9.93
C TYR A 68 -3.30 -14.56 -9.41
N TYR A 69 -2.48 -14.00 -8.53
CA TYR A 69 -1.33 -14.71 -7.97
C TYR A 69 -1.78 -15.86 -7.06
N GLY A 70 -2.88 -15.69 -6.32
CA GLY A 70 -3.46 -16.71 -5.45
C GLY A 70 -3.82 -18.00 -6.18
N ALA A 71 -4.28 -17.91 -7.43
CA ALA A 71 -4.55 -19.09 -8.26
C ALA A 71 -3.30 -19.93 -8.53
N LEU A 72 -2.11 -19.31 -8.61
CA LEU A 72 -0.82 -20.01 -8.78
C LEU A 72 -0.36 -20.74 -7.51
N LEU A 73 -0.94 -20.42 -6.35
CA LEU A 73 -0.57 -21.02 -5.06
C LEU A 73 -1.32 -22.31 -4.78
N VAL A 74 -2.37 -22.63 -5.53
CA VAL A 74 -3.16 -23.86 -5.36
C VAL A 74 -2.31 -25.09 -5.71
N PRO A 75 -2.31 -26.16 -4.90
CA PRO A 75 -3.14 -26.39 -3.71
C PRO A 75 -2.50 -25.99 -2.37
N VAL A 76 -1.33 -25.37 -2.37
CA VAL A 76 -0.57 -25.03 -1.14
C VAL A 76 -1.33 -24.01 -0.28
N VAL A 77 -1.91 -22.99 -0.92
CA VAL A 77 -2.80 -22.01 -0.30
C VAL A 77 -4.16 -22.09 -1.01
N PRO A 78 -5.29 -22.07 -0.28
CA PRO A 78 -6.61 -22.07 -0.91
C PRO A 78 -6.76 -20.91 -1.89
N ASP A 79 -7.50 -21.13 -2.97
CA ASP A 79 -7.82 -20.03 -3.90
C ASP A 79 -8.62 -18.96 -3.16
N GLN A 80 -8.16 -17.71 -3.32
CA GLN A 80 -8.81 -16.55 -2.76
C GLN A 80 -9.67 -15.86 -3.82
N GLY A 81 -9.30 -15.93 -5.10
CA GLY A 81 -9.90 -15.12 -6.15
C GLY A 81 -9.87 -13.61 -5.87
N PHE A 82 -10.33 -12.82 -6.83
CA PHE A 82 -10.35 -11.36 -6.70
C PHE A 82 -11.26 -10.88 -5.55
N TYR A 83 -12.47 -11.41 -5.45
CA TYR A 83 -13.47 -10.90 -4.50
C TYR A 83 -13.06 -11.10 -3.04
N ARG A 84 -12.45 -12.24 -2.69
CA ARG A 84 -11.99 -12.45 -1.30
C ARG A 84 -10.83 -11.53 -0.99
N GLU A 85 -9.85 -11.40 -1.89
CA GLU A 85 -8.73 -10.46 -1.69
C GLU A 85 -9.16 -8.99 -1.62
N PHE A 86 -10.18 -8.62 -2.39
CA PHE A 86 -10.79 -7.29 -2.33
C PHE A 86 -11.37 -7.01 -0.94
N ILE A 87 -12.22 -7.89 -0.43
CA ILE A 87 -12.86 -7.75 0.89
C ILE A 87 -11.83 -7.83 2.01
N MET A 88 -10.89 -8.78 1.95
CA MET A 88 -9.86 -8.98 2.97
C MET A 88 -8.93 -7.78 3.10
N SER A 89 -8.53 -7.20 1.96
CA SER A 89 -7.69 -6.01 1.94
C SER A 89 -8.44 -4.76 2.42
N ALA A 90 -9.75 -4.65 2.11
CA ALA A 90 -10.60 -3.62 2.70
C ALA A 90 -10.71 -3.75 4.22
N GLY A 91 -10.94 -4.97 4.71
CA GLY A 91 -10.97 -5.26 6.14
C GLY A 91 -9.64 -4.91 6.83
N GLN A 92 -8.50 -5.12 6.14
CA GLN A 92 -7.19 -4.76 6.67
C GLN A 92 -7.05 -3.25 6.85
N LEU A 93 -7.50 -2.47 5.87
CA LEU A 93 -7.55 -1.01 5.95
C LEU A 93 -8.41 -0.53 7.12
N VAL A 94 -9.60 -1.13 7.31
CA VAL A 94 -10.49 -0.81 8.44
C VAL A 94 -9.83 -1.18 9.77
N PHE A 95 -9.29 -2.38 9.89
CA PHE A 95 -8.62 -2.85 11.10
C PHE A 95 -7.45 -1.94 11.49
N GLN A 96 -6.57 -1.61 10.55
CA GLN A 96 -5.43 -0.72 10.79
C GLN A 96 -5.85 0.72 11.11
N THR A 97 -6.96 1.17 10.53
CA THR A 97 -7.56 2.47 10.88
C THR A 97 -7.99 2.50 12.34
N ILE A 98 -8.61 1.43 12.82
CA ILE A 98 -9.01 1.31 14.23
C ILE A 98 -7.76 1.27 15.12
N VAL A 99 -6.79 0.39 14.84
CA VAL A 99 -5.57 0.24 15.66
C VAL A 99 -4.83 1.58 15.82
N ILE A 100 -4.67 2.35 14.75
CA ILE A 100 -3.93 3.62 14.81
C ILE A 100 -4.78 4.78 15.28
N GLY A 101 -6.09 4.75 15.05
CA GLY A 101 -7.02 5.73 15.60
C GLY A 101 -6.91 5.85 17.12
N HIS A 102 -6.55 4.76 17.81
CA HIS A 102 -6.28 4.73 19.24
C HIS A 102 -4.91 5.29 19.64
N LEU A 103 -3.91 5.26 18.75
CA LEU A 103 -2.56 5.76 19.04
C LEU A 103 -2.42 7.24 18.70
N THR A 104 -2.81 7.65 17.49
CA THR A 104 -2.70 9.04 17.04
C THR A 104 -3.53 9.31 15.78
N ARG A 105 -4.51 10.22 15.89
CA ARG A 105 -5.33 10.66 14.74
C ARG A 105 -4.52 11.49 13.74
N GLY A 106 -3.54 12.26 14.22
CA GLY A 106 -2.73 13.15 13.37
C GLY A 106 -1.79 12.42 12.39
N ARG A 107 -1.52 11.13 12.61
CA ARG A 107 -0.64 10.33 11.71
C ARG A 107 -1.37 9.24 10.94
N LEU A 108 -2.66 9.07 11.16
CA LEU A 108 -3.47 7.99 10.60
C LEU A 108 -3.36 7.92 9.08
N ILE A 109 -3.65 9.02 8.39
CA ILE A 109 -3.67 9.07 6.94
C ILE A 109 -2.25 8.89 6.32
N HIS A 110 -1.21 9.25 7.06
CA HIS A 110 0.18 9.04 6.65
C HIS A 110 0.60 7.60 6.81
N TYR A 111 0.18 6.95 7.90
CA TYR A 111 0.40 5.53 8.08
C TYR A 111 -0.36 4.70 7.04
N LEU A 112 -1.67 4.95 6.86
CA LEU A 112 -2.49 4.16 5.93
C LEU A 112 -1.91 4.23 4.52
N GLY A 113 -1.47 5.42 4.12
CA GLY A 113 -0.71 5.57 2.89
C GLY A 113 0.53 4.68 2.88
N ASN A 114 1.39 4.77 3.90
CA ASN A 114 2.67 4.05 3.91
C ASN A 114 2.45 2.54 3.86
N MET A 115 1.46 2.04 4.59
CA MET A 115 1.04 0.65 4.56
C MET A 115 0.60 0.23 3.15
N MET A 116 -0.24 1.04 2.49
CA MET A 116 -0.71 0.75 1.13
C MET A 116 0.42 0.83 0.11
N THR A 117 1.36 1.77 0.23
CA THR A 117 2.55 1.83 -0.62
C THR A 117 3.39 0.57 -0.48
N VAL A 118 3.66 0.12 0.74
CA VAL A 118 4.45 -1.11 0.96
C VAL A 118 3.75 -2.32 0.36
N SER A 119 2.43 -2.42 0.55
CA SER A 119 1.63 -3.51 0.00
C SER A 119 1.60 -3.45 -1.54
N LEU A 120 1.52 -2.25 -2.11
CA LEU A 120 1.58 -2.03 -3.56
C LEU A 120 2.95 -2.42 -4.14
N ILE A 121 4.05 -2.07 -3.46
CA ILE A 121 5.41 -2.50 -3.84
C ILE A 121 5.48 -4.04 -3.87
N GLY A 122 4.93 -4.71 -2.85
CA GLY A 122 4.83 -6.17 -2.83
C GLY A 122 4.08 -6.72 -4.04
N ALA A 123 2.89 -6.18 -4.34
CA ALA A 123 2.11 -6.58 -5.51
C ALA A 123 2.87 -6.35 -6.82
N LEU A 124 3.55 -5.20 -6.98
CA LEU A 124 4.35 -4.92 -8.17
C LEU A 124 5.51 -5.92 -8.33
N PHE A 125 6.13 -6.39 -7.25
CA PHE A 125 7.16 -7.44 -7.32
C PHE A 125 6.61 -8.80 -7.74
N LEU A 126 5.32 -9.07 -7.55
CA LEU A 126 4.70 -10.31 -8.03
C LEU A 126 4.44 -10.30 -9.55
N LEU A 127 4.28 -9.12 -10.17
CA LEU A 127 3.93 -9.00 -11.59
C LEU A 127 4.88 -9.70 -12.56
N PRO A 128 6.23 -9.62 -12.43
CA PRO A 128 7.13 -10.34 -13.33
C PRO A 128 6.95 -11.86 -13.27
N VAL A 129 6.68 -12.41 -12.08
CA VAL A 129 6.44 -13.84 -11.90
C VAL A 129 5.08 -14.24 -12.45
N LEU A 130 4.07 -13.39 -12.27
CA LEU A 130 2.73 -13.59 -12.82
C LEU A 130 2.77 -13.59 -14.36
N PHE A 131 3.53 -12.67 -14.96
CA PHE A 131 3.77 -12.63 -16.40
C PHE A 131 4.54 -13.85 -16.90
N PHE A 132 5.57 -14.29 -16.17
CA PHE A 132 6.31 -15.51 -16.48
C PHE A 132 5.40 -16.74 -16.45
N ALA A 133 4.56 -16.89 -15.41
CA ALA A 133 3.61 -17.97 -15.29
C ALA A 133 2.60 -17.99 -16.45
N TRP A 134 2.13 -16.80 -16.86
CA TRP A 134 1.21 -16.64 -17.97
C TRP A 134 1.79 -17.08 -19.32
N ILE A 135 3.08 -16.81 -19.58
CA ILE A 135 3.74 -17.21 -20.84
C ILE A 135 4.17 -18.67 -20.83
N SER A 136 4.76 -19.12 -19.73
CA SER A 136 5.40 -20.44 -19.64
C SER A 136 4.43 -21.56 -19.33
N HIS A 137 3.26 -21.25 -18.76
CA HIS A 137 2.31 -22.22 -18.21
C HIS A 137 2.97 -23.20 -17.22
N TRP A 138 3.99 -22.74 -16.49
CA TRP A 138 4.74 -23.59 -15.58
C TRP A 138 3.94 -23.90 -14.32
N GLU A 139 3.62 -25.16 -14.10
CA GLU A 139 2.89 -25.61 -12.90
C GLU A 139 3.87 -25.93 -11.77
N ALA A 140 4.22 -24.92 -10.96
CA ALA A 140 5.08 -25.08 -9.79
C ALA A 140 4.56 -24.35 -8.54
N PRO A 141 3.46 -24.83 -7.92
CA PRO A 141 2.80 -24.13 -6.80
C PRO A 141 3.70 -23.87 -5.60
N TRP A 142 4.58 -24.81 -5.27
CA TRP A 142 5.56 -24.68 -4.19
C TRP A 142 6.59 -23.59 -4.47
N TRP A 143 7.00 -23.41 -5.73
CA TRP A 143 7.94 -22.38 -6.12
C TRP A 143 7.30 -20.99 -6.03
N TYR A 144 6.06 -20.84 -6.53
CA TYR A 144 5.28 -19.61 -6.38
C TYR A 144 5.02 -19.27 -4.91
N THR A 145 4.75 -20.27 -4.08
CA THR A 145 4.59 -20.07 -2.63
C THR A 145 5.89 -19.60 -1.98
N ALA A 146 7.03 -20.21 -2.31
CA ALA A 146 8.33 -19.80 -1.78
C ALA A 146 8.68 -18.36 -2.19
N TYR A 147 8.41 -17.99 -3.46
CA TYR A 147 8.59 -16.63 -3.95
C TYR A 147 7.68 -15.63 -3.22
N PHE A 148 6.40 -15.98 -3.04
CA PHE A 148 5.45 -15.16 -2.28
C PHE A 148 5.95 -14.89 -0.86
N LEU A 149 6.40 -15.93 -0.15
CA LEU A 149 6.93 -15.80 1.21
C LEU A 149 8.19 -14.94 1.27
N LEU A 150 9.07 -15.02 0.26
CA LEU A 150 10.23 -14.13 0.13
C LEU A 150 9.79 -12.66 0.02
N ILE A 151 8.81 -12.37 -0.84
CA ILE A 151 8.26 -11.01 -1.00
C ILE A 151 7.58 -10.55 0.29
N VAL A 152 6.80 -11.41 0.96
CA VAL A 152 6.18 -11.13 2.27
C VAL A 152 7.25 -10.75 3.31
N GLY A 153 8.35 -11.51 3.40
CA GLY A 153 9.47 -11.19 4.29
C GLY A 153 10.07 -9.82 3.98
N LEU A 154 10.30 -9.50 2.70
CA LEU A 154 10.83 -8.22 2.27
C LEU A 154 9.91 -7.05 2.64
N ILE A 155 8.59 -7.16 2.37
CA ILE A 155 7.65 -6.07 2.66
C ILE A 155 7.45 -5.88 4.17
N ILE A 156 7.59 -6.92 4.99
CA ILE A 156 7.58 -6.78 6.47
C ILE A 156 8.74 -5.92 6.94
N LEU A 157 9.95 -6.14 6.40
CA LEU A 157 11.14 -5.34 6.74
C LEU A 157 10.97 -3.88 6.30
N ILE A 158 10.46 -3.66 5.08
CA ILE A 158 10.20 -2.31 4.57
C ILE A 158 9.11 -1.61 5.41
N HIS A 159 8.05 -2.33 5.81
CA HIS A 159 6.99 -1.77 6.62
C HIS A 159 7.50 -1.36 8.00
N LYS A 160 8.29 -2.20 8.67
CA LYS A 160 8.92 -1.89 9.96
C LYS A 160 9.74 -0.60 9.87
N ASP A 161 10.65 -0.50 8.91
CA ASP A 161 11.48 0.70 8.71
C ASP A 161 10.63 1.96 8.48
N ARG A 162 9.55 1.87 7.69
CA ARG A 162 8.65 3.00 7.44
C ARG A 162 7.83 3.41 8.65
N VAL A 163 7.38 2.45 9.47
CA VAL A 163 6.66 2.72 10.73
C VAL A 163 7.56 3.46 11.71
N GLU A 164 8.82 3.04 11.84
CA GLU A 164 9.81 3.70 12.68
C GLU A 164 10.12 5.12 12.20
N ARG A 165 10.23 5.37 10.88
CA ARG A 165 10.37 6.73 10.31
C ARG A 165 9.20 7.67 10.64
N LEU A 166 8.00 7.12 10.86
CA LEU A 166 6.82 7.87 11.29
C LEU A 166 6.75 8.09 12.81
N ASN A 167 7.81 7.71 13.55
CA ASN A 167 7.86 7.72 15.02
C ASN A 167 6.68 6.94 15.64
N LEU A 168 6.29 5.81 15.01
CA LEU A 168 5.25 4.91 15.49
C LEU A 168 5.88 3.60 15.99
N PRO A 169 5.23 2.88 16.93
CA PRO A 169 5.78 1.64 17.45
C PRO A 169 5.73 0.53 16.39
N TRP A 170 6.79 -0.28 16.32
CA TRP A 170 6.89 -1.43 15.39
C TRP A 170 5.80 -2.49 15.61
N THR A 171 5.11 -2.46 16.76
CA THR A 171 3.96 -3.33 17.05
C THR A 171 2.82 -3.15 16.05
N LEU A 172 2.77 -2.03 15.32
CA LEU A 172 1.85 -1.85 14.20
C LEU A 172 2.13 -2.85 13.07
N THR A 173 3.40 -3.09 12.74
CA THR A 173 3.79 -4.13 11.78
C THR A 173 3.32 -5.51 12.24
N LEU A 174 3.45 -5.79 13.54
CA LEU A 174 2.96 -7.05 14.11
C LEU A 174 1.45 -7.17 13.95
N SER A 175 0.68 -6.13 14.26
CA SER A 175 -0.78 -6.13 14.08
C SER A 175 -1.19 -6.36 12.61
N TRP A 176 -0.42 -5.82 11.67
CA TRP A 176 -0.64 -5.97 10.23
C TRP A 176 -0.40 -7.41 9.76
N VAL A 177 0.68 -8.05 10.23
CA VAL A 177 0.96 -9.47 9.96
C VAL A 177 -0.08 -10.37 10.62
N LEU A 178 -0.40 -10.12 11.90
CA LEU A 178 -1.37 -10.92 12.65
C LEU A 178 -2.75 -10.94 11.98
N TYR A 179 -3.22 -9.79 11.49
CA TYR A 179 -4.48 -9.73 10.73
C TYR A 179 -4.48 -10.68 9.53
N ARG A 180 -3.39 -10.72 8.75
CA ARG A 180 -3.27 -11.61 7.59
C ARG A 180 -3.20 -13.08 7.97
N ILE A 181 -2.47 -13.43 9.03
CA ILE A 181 -2.41 -14.81 9.52
C ILE A 181 -3.78 -15.28 10.02
N LEU A 182 -4.47 -14.46 10.81
CA LEU A 182 -5.80 -14.78 11.33
C LEU A 182 -6.82 -14.98 10.20
N LEU A 183 -6.77 -14.15 9.15
CA LEU A 183 -7.60 -14.36 7.96
C LEU A 183 -7.30 -15.67 7.23
N LEU A 184 -6.02 -15.98 7.00
CA LEU A 184 -5.62 -17.24 6.35
C LEU A 184 -6.12 -18.45 7.15
N LEU A 185 -6.00 -18.42 8.47
CA LEU A 185 -6.55 -19.46 9.36
C LEU A 185 -8.08 -19.53 9.27
N ALA A 186 -8.77 -18.38 9.24
CA ALA A 186 -10.22 -18.34 9.09
C ALA A 186 -10.66 -18.98 7.76
N ILE A 187 -10.01 -18.63 6.63
CA ILE A 187 -10.30 -19.23 5.32
C ILE A 187 -10.09 -20.74 5.35
N TYR A 188 -8.98 -21.20 5.94
CA TYR A 188 -8.67 -22.62 6.03
C TYR A 188 -9.72 -23.38 6.86
N SER A 189 -10.24 -22.77 7.93
CA SER A 189 -11.26 -23.38 8.78
C SER A 189 -12.67 -23.42 8.17
N ILE A 190 -13.03 -22.42 7.35
CA ILE A 190 -14.36 -22.31 6.72
C ILE A 190 -14.43 -23.17 5.45
N GLY A 191 -13.29 -23.52 4.85
CA GLY A 191 -13.21 -24.27 3.60
C GLY A 191 -13.50 -23.41 2.36
N PRO A 192 -13.37 -23.97 1.15
CA PRO A 192 -13.82 -23.28 -0.05
C PRO A 192 -15.35 -23.16 -0.01
N LEU A 193 -15.88 -21.95 0.20
CA LEU A 193 -17.26 -21.60 -0.15
C LEU A 193 -17.53 -21.93 -1.63
#